data_AF-A0A2D7KAW6-F1
#
_entry.id   AF-A0A2D7KAW6-F1
#
_cell.length_a   1.000
_cell.length_b   1.000
_cell.length_c   1.000
_cell.angle_alpha   90.00
_cell.angle_beta   90.00
_cell.angle_gamma   90.00
#
_symmetry.space_group_name_H-M   'P 1'
#
loop_
_entity.id
_entity.type
_entity.pdbx_description
1 polymer ?
#
loop_
_entity_poly.entity_id
_entity_poly.type
_entity_poly.pdbx_seq_one_letter_code
_entity_poly.pdbx_strand_id
1 'polypeptide(L)'
;MSLRLTHDERTQLLRDAGDRTLSSYIRERLFGESASTAFRRPAKKQNRPSADRVALAKLLGALGQSRLSSNMNQIAKAVHMGALPVSDDLERELEMACADIKEMRNTLMKALGRR
;
A
#
# COMPACT_ATOMS: atom_id res chain seq x y z
N MET A 1 38.52 -0.28 -0.30
CA MET A 1 39.68 -0.36 -1.21
C MET A 1 39.37 0.48 -2.44
N SER A 2 40.27 1.38 -2.86
CA SER A 2 40.08 2.26 -4.02
C SER A 2 41.09 1.91 -5.12
N LEU A 3 40.61 1.87 -6.37
CA LEU A 3 41.46 1.73 -7.55
C LEU A 3 41.82 3.14 -8.03
N ARG A 4 43.12 3.46 -8.11
CA ARG A 4 43.58 4.73 -8.70
C ARG A 4 43.70 4.54 -10.20
N LEU A 5 43.10 5.47 -10.95
CA LEU A 5 43.14 5.52 -12.40
C LEU A 5 43.65 6.90 -12.80
N THR A 6 44.53 6.95 -13.78
CA THR A 6 44.86 8.18 -14.50
C THR A 6 43.66 8.65 -15.33
N HIS A 7 43.73 9.89 -15.82
CA HIS A 7 42.65 10.45 -16.64
C HIS A 7 42.43 9.68 -17.94
N ASP A 8 43.52 9.26 -18.59
CA ASP A 8 43.47 8.54 -19.86
C ASP A 8 42.89 7.13 -19.71
N GLU A 9 43.33 6.40 -18.67
CA GLU A 9 42.79 5.08 -18.32
C GLU A 9 41.29 5.15 -18.01
N ARG A 10 40.86 6.17 -17.25
CA ARG A 10 39.43 6.38 -16.97
C ARG A 10 38.64 6.64 -18.24
N THR A 11 39.19 7.44 -19.16
CA THR A 11 38.51 7.79 -20.42
C THR A 11 38.40 6.58 -21.34
N GLN A 12 39.46 5.76 -21.41
CA GLN A 12 39.41 4.50 -22.15
C GLN A 12 38.36 3.54 -21.58
N LEU A 13 38.34 3.35 -20.26
CA LEU A 13 37.35 2.48 -19.63
C LEU A 13 35.91 2.98 -19.80
N LEU A 14 35.68 4.28 -19.86
CA LEU A 14 34.36 4.85 -20.14
C LEU A 14 33.92 4.58 -21.58
N ARG A 15 34.83 4.67 -22.55
CA ARG A 15 34.55 4.31 -23.95
C ARG A 15 34.21 2.82 -24.07
N ASP A 16 34.99 1.97 -23.43
CA ASP A 16 34.79 0.52 -23.48
C ASP A 16 33.53 0.06 -22.72
N ALA A 17 33.10 0.83 -21.70
CA ALA A 17 31.91 0.52 -20.91
C ALA A 17 30.61 0.70 -21.71
N GLY A 18 30.57 1.61 -22.69
CA GLY A 18 29.38 1.95 -23.46
C GLY A 18 28.22 2.43 -22.57
N ASP A 19 27.06 1.78 -22.70
CA ASP A 19 25.85 2.11 -21.92
C ASP A 19 25.88 1.61 -20.46
N ARG A 20 26.93 0.88 -20.07
CA ARG A 20 27.08 0.35 -18.72
C ARG A 20 27.76 1.37 -17.82
N THR A 21 27.44 1.33 -16.53
CA THR A 21 28.23 2.09 -15.54
C THR A 21 29.66 1.57 -15.47
N LEU A 22 30.62 2.49 -15.33
CA LEU A 22 32.05 2.17 -15.23
C LEU A 22 32.35 1.09 -14.19
N SER A 23 31.70 1.16 -13.02
CA SER A 23 31.85 0.15 -11.96
C SER A 23 31.32 -1.23 -12.34
N SER A 24 30.22 -1.30 -13.10
CA SER A 24 29.68 -2.57 -13.60
C SER A 24 30.63 -3.18 -14.63
N TYR A 25 31.14 -2.37 -15.55
CA TYR A 25 32.08 -2.81 -16.59
C TYR A 25 33.40 -3.32 -16.01
N ILE A 26 34.02 -2.56 -15.09
CA ILE A 26 35.27 -2.97 -14.41
C ILE A 26 35.07 -4.29 -13.66
N ARG A 27 33.94 -4.45 -12.95
CA ARG A 27 33.67 -5.67 -12.18
C ARG A 27 33.46 -6.88 -13.08
N GLU A 28 32.72 -6.72 -14.17
CA GLU A 28 32.49 -7.79 -15.16
C GLU A 28 33.81 -8.25 -15.79
N ARG A 29 34.71 -7.31 -16.12
CA ARG A 29 36.05 -7.63 -16.63
C ARG A 29 36.94 -8.36 -15.62
N LEU A 30 36.86 -8.00 -14.34
CA LEU A 30 37.71 -8.59 -13.29
C LEU A 30 37.20 -9.93 -12.76
N PHE A 31 35.88 -10.11 -12.68
CA PHE A 31 35.26 -11.23 -11.97
C PHE A 31 34.28 -12.03 -12.83
N GLY A 32 34.19 -11.72 -14.13
CA GLY A 32 33.28 -12.38 -15.08
C GLY A 32 31.84 -11.90 -15.01
N GLU A 33 31.02 -12.40 -15.93
CA GLU A 33 29.63 -11.98 -16.14
C GLU A 33 28.74 -12.18 -14.90
N SER A 34 28.97 -13.27 -14.14
CA SER A 34 28.25 -13.63 -12.92
C SER A 34 28.44 -12.64 -11.76
N ALA A 35 29.52 -11.86 -11.77
CA ALA A 35 29.78 -10.85 -10.73
C ALA A 35 29.01 -9.54 -10.95
N SER A 36 28.58 -9.27 -12.20
CA SER A 36 27.78 -8.10 -12.54
C SER A 36 26.32 -8.26 -12.10
N THR A 37 25.79 -9.49 -12.15
CA THR A 37 24.40 -9.83 -11.79
C THR A 37 24.19 -9.88 -10.28
N ALA A 38 25.20 -10.28 -9.51
CA ALA A 38 25.16 -10.38 -8.04
C ALA A 38 24.90 -9.03 -7.33
N PHE A 39 25.17 -7.89 -7.98
CA PHE A 39 24.93 -6.56 -7.42
C PHE A 39 23.85 -5.77 -8.15
N ARG A 40 23.14 -6.37 -9.12
CA ARG A 40 21.83 -5.81 -9.51
C ARG A 40 21.02 -5.83 -8.24
N ARG A 41 20.79 -4.64 -7.65
CA ARG A 41 19.81 -4.49 -6.56
C ARG A 41 18.62 -5.33 -6.97
N PRO A 42 18.21 -6.35 -6.21
CA PRO A 42 17.09 -7.21 -6.60
C PRO A 42 15.99 -6.23 -6.93
N ALA A 43 15.58 -6.19 -8.21
CA ALA A 43 14.76 -5.14 -8.77
C ALA A 43 13.63 -4.96 -7.78
N LYS A 44 13.67 -3.84 -7.02
CA LYS A 44 12.99 -3.68 -5.73
C LYS A 44 11.57 -4.16 -5.99
N LYS A 45 11.26 -5.41 -5.60
CA LYS A 45 10.08 -6.13 -6.06
C LYS A 45 8.96 -5.23 -5.62
N GLN A 46 8.47 -4.43 -6.57
CA GLN A 46 7.80 -3.20 -6.20
C GLN A 46 6.59 -3.72 -5.46
N ASN A 47 6.49 -3.39 -4.17
CA ASN A 47 5.46 -3.87 -3.25
C ASN A 47 4.14 -3.24 -3.70
N ARG A 48 3.73 -3.57 -4.93
CA ARG A 48 2.47 -3.20 -5.52
C ARG A 48 1.46 -3.96 -4.67
N PRO A 49 0.56 -3.26 -3.97
CA PRO A 49 -0.49 -3.93 -3.24
C PRO A 49 -1.22 -4.86 -4.21
N SER A 50 -1.57 -6.06 -3.74
CA SER A 50 -2.38 -6.99 -4.54
C SER A 50 -3.68 -6.31 -4.97
N ALA A 51 -4.27 -6.79 -6.07
CA ALA A 51 -5.56 -6.29 -6.54
C ALA A 51 -6.61 -6.28 -5.41
N ASP A 52 -6.62 -7.32 -4.59
CA ASP A 52 -7.49 -7.44 -3.41
C ASP A 52 -7.26 -6.32 -2.39
N ARG A 53 -5.99 -5.99 -2.11
CA ARG A 53 -5.66 -4.94 -1.14
C ARG A 53 -6.07 -3.55 -1.65
N VAL A 54 -6.03 -3.33 -2.96
CA VAL A 54 -6.55 -2.11 -3.59
C VAL A 54 -8.08 -2.07 -3.53
N ALA A 55 -8.75 -3.19 -3.84
CA ALA A 55 -10.20 -3.29 -3.77
C ALA A 55 -10.73 -3.07 -2.35
N LEU A 56 -10.11 -3.70 -1.34
CA LEU A 56 -10.42 -3.51 0.07
C LEU A 56 -10.21 -2.06 0.53
N ALA A 57 -9.13 -1.40 0.09
CA ALA A 57 -8.88 0.00 0.43
C ALA A 57 -9.92 0.95 -0.20
N LYS A 58 -10.34 0.69 -1.44
CA LYS A 58 -11.41 1.45 -2.11
C LYS A 58 -12.75 1.25 -1.39
N LEU A 59 -13.07 0.03 -1.01
CA LEU A 59 -14.31 -0.31 -0.32
C LEU A 59 -14.36 0.32 1.08
N LEU A 60 -13.24 0.30 1.82
CA LEU A 60 -13.10 1.00 3.10
C LEU A 60 -13.26 2.53 2.93
N GLY A 61 -12.67 3.11 1.88
CA GLY A 61 -12.83 4.52 1.55
C GLY A 61 -14.28 4.91 1.25
N ALA A 62 -14.97 4.12 0.42
CA ALA A 62 -16.39 4.32 0.12
C ALA A 62 -17.27 4.21 1.38
N LEU A 63 -16.97 3.24 2.26
CA LEU A 63 -17.63 3.11 3.57
C LEU A 63 -17.43 4.35 4.44
N GLY A 64 -16.21 4.90 4.51
CA GLY A 64 -15.96 6.15 5.23
C GLY A 64 -16.75 7.34 4.66
N GLN A 65 -16.90 7.40 3.34
CA GLN A 65 -17.66 8.47 2.66
C GLN A 65 -19.19 8.30 2.72
N SER A 66 -19.69 7.10 2.98
CA SER A 66 -21.13 6.80 3.05
C SER A 66 -21.87 7.53 4.19
N ARG A 67 -21.13 8.13 5.14
CA ARG A 67 -21.68 8.82 6.32
C ARG A 67 -22.61 7.96 7.18
N LEU A 68 -22.54 6.62 7.07
CA LEU A 68 -23.42 5.69 7.79
C LEU A 68 -23.47 5.96 9.31
N SER A 69 -22.33 6.16 9.98
CA SER A 69 -22.30 6.50 11.40
C SER A 69 -22.99 7.83 11.73
N SER A 70 -22.86 8.84 10.86
CA SER A 70 -23.54 10.12 11.05
C SER A 70 -25.05 9.97 10.87
N ASN A 71 -25.48 9.23 9.83
CA ASN A 71 -26.90 9.01 9.56
C ASN A 71 -27.54 8.23 10.70
N MET A 72 -26.87 7.21 11.24
CA MET A 72 -27.39 6.44 12.35
C MET A 72 -27.49 7.25 13.64
N ASN A 73 -26.52 8.13 13.89
CA ASN A 73 -26.58 9.06 15.03
C ASN A 73 -27.71 10.10 14.88
N GLN A 74 -28.05 10.51 13.64
CA GLN A 74 -29.19 11.38 13.37
C GLN A 74 -30.52 10.66 13.61
N ILE A 75 -30.62 9.39 13.21
CA ILE A 75 -31.80 8.56 13.46
C ILE A 75 -31.99 8.35 14.97
N ALA A 76 -30.94 7.97 15.70
CA ALA A 76 -31.00 7.82 17.16
C ALA A 76 -31.42 9.12 17.88
N LYS A 77 -30.95 10.28 17.40
CA LYS A 77 -31.40 11.58 17.92
C LYS A 77 -32.86 11.86 17.62
N ALA A 78 -33.32 11.59 16.39
CA ALA A 78 -34.72 11.81 16.00
C ALA A 78 -35.68 10.90 16.79
N VAL A 79 -35.25 9.66 17.06
CA VAL A 79 -35.89 8.69 17.96
C VAL A 79 -35.99 9.26 19.37
N HIS A 80 -34.88 9.69 19.99
CA HIS A 80 -34.91 10.25 21.35
C HIS A 80 -35.71 11.54 21.49
N MET A 81 -35.86 12.33 20.41
CA MET A 81 -36.68 13.55 20.41
C MET A 81 -38.18 13.29 20.23
N GLY A 82 -38.59 12.02 20.09
CA GLY A 82 -40.00 11.65 19.87
C GLY A 82 -40.52 12.03 18.48
N ALA A 83 -39.63 12.32 17.53
CA ALA A 83 -39.98 12.76 16.18
C ALA A 83 -40.31 11.59 15.22
N LEU A 84 -40.07 10.35 15.66
CA LEU A 84 -40.44 9.11 14.97
C LEU A 84 -41.26 8.24 15.94
N PRO A 85 -42.34 7.58 15.50
CA PRO A 85 -42.96 6.52 16.28
C PRO A 85 -41.97 5.34 16.33
N VAL A 86 -41.32 5.15 17.47
CA VAL A 86 -40.28 4.13 17.66
C VAL A 86 -40.94 2.93 18.32
N SER A 87 -41.04 1.83 17.57
CA SER A 87 -41.28 0.52 18.19
C SER A 87 -39.96 -0.04 18.69
N ASP A 88 -40.00 -0.85 19.76
CA ASP A 88 -38.84 -1.57 20.27
C ASP A 88 -38.12 -2.40 19.17
N ASP A 89 -38.88 -2.85 18.17
CA ASP A 89 -38.36 -3.58 17.01
C ASP A 89 -37.49 -2.69 16.11
N LEU A 90 -37.89 -1.44 15.87
CA LEU A 90 -37.12 -0.49 15.09
C LEU A 90 -35.81 -0.12 15.78
N GLU A 91 -35.82 0.03 17.11
CA GLU A 91 -34.63 0.31 17.90
C GLU A 91 -33.63 -0.85 17.79
N ARG A 92 -34.09 -2.09 17.92
CA ARG A 92 -33.26 -3.29 17.71
C ARG A 92 -32.69 -3.40 16.30
N GLU A 93 -33.50 -3.14 15.28
CA GLU A 93 -33.03 -3.17 13.88
C GLU A 93 -31.92 -2.14 13.63
N LEU A 94 -32.02 -0.95 14.23
CA LEU A 94 -31.00 0.08 14.13
C LEU A 94 -29.71 -0.28 14.89
N GLU A 95 -29.82 -0.87 16.08
CA GLU A 95 -28.67 -1.38 16.83
C GLU A 95 -27.96 -2.50 16.08
N MET A 96 -28.70 -3.43 15.46
CA MET A 96 -28.14 -4.49 14.62
C MET A 96 -27.43 -3.91 13.40
N ALA A 97 -28.05 -2.96 12.69
CA ALA A 97 -27.42 -2.31 11.54
C ALA A 97 -26.11 -1.58 11.94
N CYS A 98 -26.09 -0.92 13.10
CA CYS A 98 -24.87 -0.36 13.69
C CYS A 98 -23.78 -1.40 13.90
N ALA A 99 -24.13 -2.55 14.50
CA ALA A 99 -23.22 -3.63 14.79
C ALA A 99 -22.63 -4.21 13.50
N ASP A 100 -23.46 -4.49 12.51
CA ASP A 100 -23.05 -5.06 11.21
C ASP A 100 -22.07 -4.13 10.48
N ILE A 101 -22.34 -2.83 10.46
CA ILE A 101 -21.45 -1.85 9.83
C ILE A 101 -20.11 -1.76 10.56
N LYS A 102 -20.12 -1.83 11.89
CA LYS A 102 -18.90 -1.83 12.71
C LYS A 102 -18.07 -3.10 12.46
N GLU A 103 -18.73 -4.25 12.35
CA GLU A 103 -18.08 -5.52 12.02
C GLU A 103 -17.46 -5.51 10.62
N MET A 104 -18.22 -5.08 9.60
CA MET A 104 -17.70 -4.92 8.24
C MET A 104 -16.44 -4.05 8.22
N ARG A 105 -16.47 -2.88 8.88
CA ARG A 105 -15.31 -1.99 8.98
C ARG A 105 -14.12 -2.68 9.65
N ASN A 106 -14.34 -3.38 10.77
CA ASN A 106 -13.27 -4.03 11.52
C ASN A 106 -12.64 -5.18 10.71
N THR A 107 -13.45 -5.96 10.00
CA THR A 107 -12.99 -7.04 9.10
C THR A 107 -12.15 -6.49 7.97
N LEU A 108 -12.56 -5.36 7.36
CA LEU A 108 -11.76 -4.68 6.32
C LEU A 108 -10.44 -4.14 6.86
N MET A 109 -10.43 -3.53 8.05
CA MET A 109 -9.20 -3.02 8.67
C MET A 109 -8.19 -4.15 8.95
N LYS A 110 -8.67 -5.28 9.48
CA LYS A 110 -7.86 -6.49 9.69
C LYS A 110 -7.29 -7.02 8.37
N ALA A 111 -8.11 -7.14 7.33
CA ALA A 111 -7.68 -7.62 6.01
C ALA A 111 -6.62 -6.71 5.36
N LEU A 112 -6.64 -5.40 5.66
CA LEU A 112 -5.66 -4.43 5.20
C LEU A 112 -4.36 -4.40 6.03
N GLY A 113 -4.34 -5.10 7.18
CA GLY A 113 -3.22 -5.13 8.13
C GLY A 113 -3.10 -3.86 8.96
N ARG A 114 -4.19 -3.12 9.17
CA ARG A 114 -4.25 -1.94 10.05
C ARG A 114 -4.92 -2.35 11.37
N ARG A 115 -4.33 -1.96 12.49
CA ARG A 115 -4.89 -2.15 13.84
C ARG A 115 -5.81 -0.99 14.20
#